data_AF-A0A258WKM3-F1
#
_entry.id   AF-A0A258WKM3-F1
#
_cell.length_a   1.000
_cell.length_b   1.000
_cell.length_c   1.000
_cell.angle_alpha   90.00
_cell.angle_beta   90.00
_cell.angle_gamma   90.00
#
_symmetry.space_group_name_H-M   'P 1'
#
loop_
_entity.id
_entity.type
_entity.pdbx_description
1 polymer ?
#
loop_
_entity_poly.entity_id
_entity_poly.type
_entity_poly.pdbx_seq_one_letter_code
_entity_poly.pdbx_strand_id
1 'polypeptide(L)'
;MQLSALFFRHHYTGFSCINVMKKSVFLFAMSIMLLGAGCKKEYIVPNRTIFATLNPGNWIKLDGGRSYTASINMPEIDNNFNDYGGVLVYISFDNGTYEQIPQVYNGVSYSYLTRSGQIVLEIQSSDGIGTVTPPGSVKVKIVLIESL
;
A
#
# COMPACT_ATOMS: atom_id res chain seq x y z
N MET A 1 29.10 -50.49 -79.17
CA MET A 1 30.57 -50.59 -79.29
C MET A 1 31.15 -49.38 -78.59
N GLN A 2 31.84 -49.62 -77.46
CA GLN A 2 32.81 -48.75 -76.76
C GLN A 2 32.32 -47.37 -76.26
N LEU A 3 32.72 -46.79 -75.14
CA LEU A 3 33.57 -47.02 -73.94
C LEU A 3 33.24 -45.76 -73.08
N SER A 4 33.23 -45.67 -71.76
CA SER A 4 34.26 -45.97 -70.77
C SER A 4 33.77 -45.37 -69.45
N ALA A 5 34.19 -45.98 -68.35
CA ALA A 5 33.92 -45.59 -66.97
C ALA A 5 34.57 -44.26 -66.59
N LEU A 6 33.95 -43.54 -65.64
CA LEU A 6 34.67 -42.62 -64.74
C LEU A 6 34.08 -42.69 -63.33
N PHE A 7 34.86 -43.33 -62.46
CA PHE A 7 34.82 -43.23 -61.00
C PHE A 7 34.82 -41.75 -60.58
N PHE A 8 33.92 -41.34 -59.70
CA PHE A 8 34.12 -40.17 -58.84
C PHE A 8 33.74 -40.47 -57.39
N ARG A 9 34.79 -40.87 -56.67
CA ARG A 9 35.13 -40.61 -55.27
C ARG A 9 34.04 -39.96 -54.39
N HIS A 10 33.57 -40.70 -53.40
CA HIS A 10 32.89 -40.17 -52.21
C HIS A 10 33.78 -39.15 -51.50
N HIS A 11 33.41 -37.87 -51.56
CA HIS A 11 33.81 -36.88 -50.55
C HIS A 11 32.66 -36.72 -49.57
N TYR A 12 32.78 -37.38 -48.41
CA TYR A 12 31.95 -37.11 -47.25
C TYR A 12 32.24 -35.68 -46.77
N THR A 13 31.34 -34.74 -47.05
CA THR A 13 31.32 -33.41 -46.42
C THR A 13 30.68 -33.53 -45.04
N GLY A 14 31.41 -34.10 -44.08
CA GLY A 14 30.98 -34.28 -42.69
C GLY A 14 31.10 -33.04 -41.79
N PHE A 15 31.22 -31.84 -42.35
CA PHE A 15 31.52 -30.62 -41.58
C PHE A 15 30.38 -29.59 -41.51
N SER A 16 29.25 -29.82 -42.18
CA SER A 16 28.15 -28.83 -42.25
C SER A 16 27.18 -28.90 -41.05
N CYS A 17 26.92 -30.07 -40.47
CA CYS A 17 25.88 -30.25 -39.45
C CYS A 17 26.26 -29.75 -38.04
N ILE A 18 27.56 -29.73 -37.70
CA ILE A 18 28.02 -29.44 -36.33
C ILE A 18 27.84 -27.95 -35.97
N ASN A 19 27.96 -27.04 -36.93
CA ASN A 19 27.79 -25.59 -36.72
C ASN A 19 26.31 -25.16 -36.68
N VAL A 20 25.42 -25.91 -37.33
CA VAL A 20 23.97 -25.65 -37.37
C VAL A 20 23.31 -25.94 -36.01
N MET A 21 23.71 -27.03 -35.35
CA MET A 21 23.15 -27.43 -34.06
C MET A 21 23.55 -26.47 -32.92
N LYS A 22 24.78 -25.93 -32.94
CA LYS A 22 25.26 -24.94 -31.97
C LYS A 22 24.58 -23.57 -32.14
N LYS A 23 24.36 -23.12 -33.38
CA LYS A 23 23.63 -21.87 -33.67
C LYS A 23 22.15 -21.94 -33.26
N SER A 24 21.52 -23.09 -33.48
CA SER A 24 20.12 -23.34 -33.09
C SER A 24 19.92 -23.25 -31.57
N VAL A 25 20.83 -23.84 -30.79
CA VAL A 25 20.77 -23.80 -29.32
C VAL A 25 20.97 -22.38 -28.81
N PHE A 26 21.88 -21.62 -29.41
CA PHE A 26 22.14 -20.22 -29.02
C PHE A 26 20.94 -19.30 -29.28
N LEU A 27 20.28 -19.46 -30.43
CA LEU A 27 19.07 -18.70 -30.78
C LEU A 27 17.89 -19.04 -29.85
N PHE A 28 17.72 -20.31 -29.52
CA PHE A 28 16.68 -20.74 -28.59
C PHE A 28 16.92 -20.23 -27.16
N ALA A 29 18.17 -20.26 -26.69
CA ALA A 29 18.56 -19.72 -25.40
C ALA A 29 18.34 -18.19 -25.32
N MET A 30 18.64 -17.46 -26.40
CA MET A 30 18.41 -16.00 -26.48
C MET A 30 16.91 -15.66 -26.40
N SER A 31 16.05 -16.43 -27.09
CA SER A 31 14.60 -16.24 -27.03
C SER A 31 14.01 -16.47 -25.63
N ILE A 32 14.52 -17.44 -24.86
CA ILE A 32 14.06 -17.71 -23.49
C ILE A 32 14.43 -16.54 -22.55
N MET A 33 15.61 -15.94 -22.70
CA MET A 33 16.01 -14.80 -21.86
C MET A 33 15.14 -13.56 -22.10
N LEU A 34 14.71 -13.30 -23.33
CA LEU A 34 13.86 -12.16 -23.66
C LEU A 34 12.42 -12.30 -23.12
N LEU A 35 11.91 -13.53 -22.97
CA LEU A 35 10.58 -13.79 -22.43
C LEU A 35 10.50 -13.68 -20.90
N GLY A 36 11.64 -13.77 -20.20
CA GLY A 36 11.69 -13.66 -18.73
C GLY A 36 11.72 -12.24 -18.18
N ALA A 37 12.05 -11.24 -18.99
CA ALA A 37 12.25 -9.85 -18.54
C ALA A 37 10.96 -9.05 -18.31
N GLY A 38 9.79 -9.58 -18.70
CA GLY A 38 8.52 -8.84 -18.71
C GLY A 38 7.66 -8.95 -17.44
N CYS A 39 7.94 -9.90 -16.55
CA CYS A 39 7.10 -10.11 -15.37
C CYS A 39 7.53 -9.19 -14.23
N LYS A 40 7.11 -7.92 -14.27
CA LYS A 40 7.20 -7.04 -13.10
C LYS A 40 6.14 -7.49 -12.10
N LYS A 41 6.57 -7.98 -10.93
CA LYS A 41 5.67 -8.18 -9.81
C LYS A 41 5.31 -6.80 -9.25
N GLU A 42 4.16 -6.28 -9.64
CA GLU A 42 3.58 -5.11 -8.98
C GLU A 42 3.07 -5.54 -7.60
N TYR A 43 3.59 -4.89 -6.56
CA TYR A 43 3.11 -5.07 -5.21
C TYR A 43 2.11 -3.98 -4.90
N ILE A 44 0.82 -4.32 -5.00
CA ILE A 44 -0.24 -3.43 -4.57
C ILE A 44 -0.46 -3.70 -3.09
N VAL A 45 -0.12 -2.72 -2.24
CA VAL A 45 -0.47 -2.76 -0.82
C VAL A 45 -1.97 -2.52 -0.70
N PRO A 46 -2.77 -3.52 -0.26
CA PRO A 46 -4.20 -3.33 -0.13
C PRO A 46 -4.48 -2.27 0.95
N ASN A 47 -5.38 -1.36 0.63
CA ASN A 47 -5.85 -0.34 1.55
C ASN A 47 -7.37 -0.29 1.55
N ARG A 48 -7.93 0.07 2.69
CA ARG A 48 -9.37 0.26 2.88
C ARG A 48 -9.62 1.62 3.50
N THR A 49 -10.51 2.40 2.89
CA THR A 49 -10.94 3.69 3.44
C THR A 49 -12.31 3.55 4.08
N ILE A 50 -12.45 4.05 5.31
CA ILE A 50 -13.69 4.09 6.10
C ILE A 50 -13.96 5.54 6.49
N PHE A 51 -15.21 5.96 6.43
CA PHE A 51 -15.64 7.28 6.88
C PHE A 51 -16.48 7.15 8.15
N ALA A 52 -16.23 8.03 9.10
CA ALA A 52 -17.02 8.18 10.32
C ALA A 52 -17.38 9.66 10.52
N THR A 53 -18.39 9.92 11.33
CA THR A 53 -18.78 11.27 11.74
C THR A 53 -18.76 11.33 13.26
N LEU A 54 -18.08 12.32 13.81
CA LEU A 54 -18.15 12.65 15.23
C LEU A 54 -18.98 13.92 15.39
N ASN A 55 -20.07 13.81 16.14
CA ASN A 55 -20.92 14.92 16.52
C ASN A 55 -20.46 15.51 17.87
N PRO A 56 -20.90 16.73 18.23
CA PRO A 56 -20.51 17.36 19.50
C PRO A 56 -20.76 16.46 20.73
N GLY A 57 -21.85 15.69 20.73
CA GLY A 57 -22.19 14.78 21.83
C GLY A 57 -21.32 13.51 21.92
N ASN A 58 -20.46 13.24 20.94
CA ASN A 58 -19.53 12.11 21.00
C ASN A 58 -18.27 12.42 21.84
N TRP A 59 -18.00 13.69 22.12
CA TRP A 59 -16.83 14.12 22.88
C TRP A 59 -17.07 14.02 24.39
N ILE A 60 -16.26 13.21 25.06
CA ILE A 60 -16.28 13.03 26.51
C ILE A 60 -15.30 14.02 27.11
N LYS A 61 -15.81 14.88 28.01
CA LYS A 61 -15.01 15.87 28.73
C LYS A 61 -14.09 15.22 29.74
N LEU A 62 -12.81 15.58 29.71
CA LEU A 62 -11.79 15.18 30.67
C LEU A 62 -11.13 16.43 31.28
N ASP A 63 -10.39 16.25 32.38
CA ASP A 63 -9.55 17.29 32.99
C ASP A 63 -10.24 18.65 33.21
N GLY A 64 -11.53 18.63 33.55
CA GLY A 64 -12.32 19.86 33.75
C GLY A 64 -12.59 20.67 32.46
N GLY A 65 -12.42 20.09 31.28
CA GLY A 65 -12.60 20.75 29.98
C GLY A 65 -11.30 21.12 29.28
N ARG A 66 -10.13 20.74 29.82
CA ARG A 66 -8.83 20.97 29.17
C ARG A 66 -8.57 19.98 28.04
N SER A 67 -9.19 18.81 28.11
CA SER A 67 -9.05 17.74 27.13
C SER A 67 -10.41 17.06 26.90
N TYR A 68 -10.58 16.47 25.72
CA TYR A 68 -11.73 15.65 25.40
C TYR A 68 -11.29 14.45 24.57
N THR A 69 -12.06 13.37 24.66
CA THR A 69 -11.85 12.18 23.82
C THR A 69 -13.12 11.80 23.10
N ALA A 70 -12.98 11.23 21.91
CA ALA A 70 -14.08 10.66 21.15
C ALA A 70 -13.64 9.33 20.54
N SER A 71 -14.48 8.32 20.68
CA SER A 71 -14.16 6.95 20.26
C SER A 71 -14.94 6.57 19.00
N ILE A 72 -14.24 5.95 18.05
CA ILE A 72 -14.82 5.39 16.82
C ILE A 72 -14.66 3.87 16.88
N ASN A 73 -15.78 3.16 16.83
CA ASN A 73 -15.77 1.69 16.76
C ASN A 73 -15.18 1.23 15.43
N MET A 74 -14.15 0.38 15.50
CA MET A 74 -13.35 -0.09 14.37
C MET A 74 -13.07 -1.58 14.51
N PRO A 75 -14.09 -2.45 14.32
CA PRO A 75 -13.91 -3.90 14.39
C PRO A 75 -12.92 -4.45 13.35
N GLU A 76 -12.60 -3.67 12.31
CA GLU A 76 -11.56 -3.97 11.33
C GLU A 76 -10.13 -3.96 11.90
N ILE A 77 -9.92 -3.26 13.02
CA ILE A 77 -8.64 -3.24 13.72
C ILE A 77 -8.68 -4.40 14.73
N ASP A 78 -8.41 -5.62 14.29
CA ASP A 78 -8.20 -6.72 15.23
C ASP A 78 -6.80 -6.65 15.88
N ASN A 79 -6.46 -7.61 16.75
CA ASN A 79 -5.15 -7.62 17.40
C ASN A 79 -4.00 -7.71 16.39
N ASN A 80 -4.13 -8.52 15.35
CA ASN A 80 -3.09 -8.69 14.34
C ASN A 80 -2.91 -7.41 13.53
N PHE A 81 -4.01 -6.78 13.10
CA PHE A 81 -3.95 -5.51 12.40
C PHE A 81 -3.39 -4.40 13.30
N ASN A 82 -3.74 -4.36 14.59
CA ASN A 82 -3.21 -3.36 15.50
C ASN A 82 -1.68 -3.47 15.67
N ASP A 83 -1.14 -4.69 15.65
CA ASP A 83 0.30 -4.93 15.83
C ASP A 83 1.11 -4.66 14.56
N TYR A 84 0.55 -4.91 13.37
CA TYR A 84 1.30 -4.88 12.11
C TYR A 84 0.79 -3.86 11.09
N GLY A 85 -0.49 -3.54 11.10
CA GLY A 85 -1.14 -2.67 10.12
C GLY A 85 -0.87 -1.17 10.35
N GLY A 86 -1.06 -0.38 9.30
CA GLY A 86 -1.02 1.07 9.34
C GLY A 86 -2.43 1.67 9.44
N VAL A 87 -2.61 2.65 10.32
CA VAL A 87 -3.83 3.45 10.39
C VAL A 87 -3.49 4.92 10.16
N LEU A 88 -4.07 5.51 9.12
CA LEU A 88 -4.00 6.95 8.88
C LEU A 88 -5.36 7.58 9.15
N VAL A 89 -5.39 8.61 9.98
CA VAL A 89 -6.63 9.33 10.33
C VAL A 89 -6.57 10.76 9.79
N TYR A 90 -7.62 11.16 9.10
CA TYR A 90 -7.81 12.50 8.58
C TYR A 90 -9.13 13.07 9.11
N ILE A 91 -9.17 14.37 9.35
CA ILE A 91 -10.36 15.10 9.82
C ILE A 91 -10.74 16.20 8.83
N SER A 92 -12.04 16.45 8.70
CA SER A 92 -12.61 17.55 7.94
C SER A 92 -13.57 18.34 8.82
N PHE A 93 -13.30 19.64 8.95
CA PHE A 93 -14.12 20.60 9.70
C PHE A 93 -15.19 21.29 8.84
N ASP A 94 -15.02 21.25 7.51
CA ASP A 94 -15.82 22.00 6.52
C ASP A 94 -16.54 21.09 5.51
N ASN A 95 -16.57 19.77 5.75
CA ASN A 95 -17.22 18.78 4.90
C ASN A 95 -16.71 18.78 3.44
N GLY A 96 -15.40 18.69 3.26
CA GLY A 96 -14.79 18.57 1.93
C GLY A 96 -13.27 18.55 1.94
N THR A 97 -12.66 19.24 2.90
CA THR A 97 -11.20 19.33 3.04
C THR A 97 -10.74 18.38 4.14
N TYR A 98 -9.82 17.47 3.83
CA TYR A 98 -9.28 16.50 4.79
C TYR A 98 -7.83 16.80 5.10
N GLU A 99 -7.53 17.01 6.37
CA GLU A 99 -6.18 17.17 6.88
C GLU A 99 -5.85 15.99 7.80
N GLN A 100 -4.60 15.49 7.71
CA GLN A 100 -4.16 14.37 8.52
C GLN A 100 -4.02 14.80 9.99
N ILE A 101 -4.33 13.91 10.94
CA ILE A 101 -4.01 14.06 12.36
C ILE A 101 -2.71 13.27 12.62
N PRO A 102 -1.76 13.75 13.45
CA PRO A 102 -1.85 14.91 14.35
C PRO A 102 -1.76 16.27 13.65
N GLN A 103 -2.46 17.26 14.21
CA GLN A 103 -2.45 18.65 13.75
C GLN A 103 -2.89 19.61 14.86
N VAL A 104 -2.66 20.91 14.65
CA VAL A 104 -3.28 21.98 15.44
C VAL A 104 -4.20 22.77 14.53
N TYR A 105 -5.46 22.93 14.94
CA TYR A 105 -6.45 23.71 14.23
C TYR A 105 -7.22 24.58 15.22
N ASN A 106 -7.34 25.88 14.94
CA ASN A 106 -8.01 26.86 15.80
C ASN A 106 -7.57 26.81 17.28
N GLY A 107 -6.27 26.63 17.53
CA GLY A 107 -5.71 26.60 18.89
C GLY A 107 -5.98 25.30 19.65
N VAL A 108 -6.55 24.27 19.00
CA VAL A 108 -6.78 22.95 19.58
C VAL A 108 -5.84 21.95 18.91
N SER A 109 -5.11 21.18 19.71
CA SER A 109 -4.31 20.04 19.24
C SER A 109 -5.19 18.83 19.09
N TYR A 110 -5.07 18.13 17.97
CA TYR A 110 -5.74 16.87 17.67
C TYR A 110 -4.70 15.75 17.59
N SER A 111 -4.97 14.64 18.26
CA SER A 111 -4.20 13.40 18.19
C SER A 111 -5.13 12.20 18.11
N TYR A 112 -4.57 11.00 17.87
CA TYR A 112 -5.33 9.77 17.99
C TYR A 112 -4.46 8.63 18.50
N LEU A 113 -5.14 7.65 19.10
CA LEU A 113 -4.60 6.36 19.50
C LEU A 113 -5.37 5.26 18.78
N THR A 114 -4.67 4.20 18.41
CA THR A 114 -5.25 2.98 17.85
C THR A 114 -5.15 1.85 18.85
N ARG A 115 -6.22 1.07 18.95
CA ARG A 115 -6.26 -0.18 19.70
C ARG A 115 -7.19 -1.14 19.02
N SER A 116 -7.10 -2.43 19.35
CA SER A 116 -8.01 -3.43 18.84
C SER A 116 -9.48 -3.01 19.05
N GLY A 117 -10.24 -2.97 17.96
CA GLY A 117 -11.66 -2.62 17.92
C GLY A 117 -11.95 -1.12 17.90
N GLN A 118 -10.96 -0.22 17.99
CA GLN A 118 -11.25 1.20 18.18
C GLN A 118 -10.12 2.17 17.81
N ILE A 119 -10.52 3.34 17.32
CA ILE A 119 -9.69 4.54 17.29
C ILE A 119 -10.23 5.53 18.33
N VAL A 120 -9.34 6.13 19.12
CA VAL A 120 -9.68 7.19 20.07
C VAL A 120 -9.04 8.49 19.58
N LEU A 121 -9.86 9.47 19.23
CA LEU A 121 -9.40 10.83 18.97
C LEU A 121 -9.31 11.57 20.30
N GLU A 122 -8.24 12.33 20.46
CA GLU A 122 -8.01 13.17 21.63
C GLU A 122 -7.82 14.61 21.18
N ILE A 123 -8.39 15.53 21.95
CA ILE A 123 -8.17 16.97 21.77
C ILE A 123 -7.78 17.61 23.07
N GLN A 124 -6.95 18.65 22.97
CA GLN A 124 -6.52 19.45 24.10
C GLN A 124 -6.11 20.85 23.64
N SER A 125 -5.95 21.78 24.58
CA SER A 125 -5.45 23.11 24.23
C SER A 125 -4.05 23.00 23.65
N SER A 126 -3.80 23.67 22.53
CA SER A 126 -2.51 23.58 21.85
C SER A 126 -1.34 24.22 22.63
N ASP A 127 -1.66 25.17 23.50
CA ASP A 127 -0.71 25.78 24.44
C ASP A 127 -0.63 25.03 25.79
N GLY A 128 -1.45 23.99 25.97
CA GLY A 128 -1.57 23.24 27.23
C GLY A 128 -2.24 24.02 28.37
N ILE A 129 -2.79 25.21 28.11
CA ILE A 129 -3.37 26.11 29.11
C ILE A 129 -4.87 26.32 28.79
N GLY A 130 -5.70 26.30 29.83
CA GLY A 130 -7.12 26.60 29.69
C GLY A 130 -7.97 25.46 29.12
N THR A 131 -9.26 25.75 28.93
CA THR A 131 -10.26 24.79 28.44
C THR A 131 -10.42 24.89 26.93
N VAL A 132 -10.70 23.76 26.27
CA VAL A 132 -11.05 23.73 24.86
C VAL A 132 -12.54 23.54 24.65
N THR A 133 -13.05 24.04 23.53
CA THR A 133 -14.39 23.68 23.06
C THR A 133 -14.24 22.61 21.98
N PRO A 134 -14.86 21.43 22.13
CA PRO A 134 -14.86 20.43 21.08
C PRO A 134 -15.41 20.98 19.76
N PRO A 135 -14.92 20.49 18.61
CA PRO A 135 -15.44 20.95 17.34
C PRO A 135 -16.93 20.61 17.20
N GLY A 136 -17.56 21.21 16.19
CA GLY A 136 -18.88 20.83 15.72
C GLY A 136 -18.92 19.39 15.18
N SER A 137 -19.90 19.10 14.33
CA SER A 137 -19.87 17.83 13.60
C SER A 137 -18.67 17.80 12.64
N VAL A 138 -17.82 16.79 12.76
CA VAL A 138 -16.62 16.61 11.92
C VAL A 138 -16.68 15.26 11.21
N LYS A 139 -16.17 15.23 9.98
CA LYS A 139 -15.99 13.97 9.24
C LYS A 139 -14.58 13.45 9.44
N VAL A 140 -14.47 12.17 9.76
CA VAL A 140 -13.21 11.46 9.93
C VAL A 140 -13.05 10.46 8.78
N LYS A 141 -11.93 10.51 8.09
CA LYS A 141 -11.52 9.54 7.06
C LYS A 141 -10.39 8.70 7.63
N ILE A 142 -10.59 7.40 7.64
CA ILE A 142 -9.68 6.40 8.19
C ILE A 142 -9.18 5.55 7.04
N VAL A 143 -7.88 5.48 6.85
CA VAL A 143 -7.25 4.60 5.86
C VAL A 143 -6.51 3.51 6.61
N LEU A 144 -6.95 2.28 6.41
CA LEU A 144 -6.30 1.06 6.89
C LEU A 144 -5.37 0.57 5.77
N ILE A 145 -4.11 0.38 6.10
CA ILE A 145 -3.08 -0.11 5.19
C ILE A 145 -2.58 -1.44 5.75
N GLU A 146 -2.76 -2.52 5.01
CA GLU A 146 -2.23 -3.81 5.46
C GLU A 146 -0.70 -3.82 5.31
N SER A 147 -0.03 -4.33 6.33
CA SER A 147 1.40 -4.64 6.24
C SER A 147 1.53 -6.10 5.84
N LEU A 148 2.12 -6.32 4.67
CA LEU A 148 2.22 -7.62 4.00
C LEU A 148 3.60 -8.24 4.17
#